data_AF-A0A3B8J2W6-F1
#
_entry.id   AF-A0A3B8J2W6-F1
#
_cell.length_a   1.000
_cell.length_b   1.000
_cell.length_c   1.000
_cell.angle_alpha   90.00
_cell.angle_beta   90.00
_cell.angle_gamma   90.00
#
_symmetry.space_group_name_H-M   'P 1'
#
loop_
_entity.id
_entity.type
_entity.pdbx_description
1 polymer ?
#
loop_
_entity_poly.entity_id
_entity_poly.type
_entity_poly.pdbx_seq_one_letter_code
_entity_poly.pdbx_strand_id
1 'polypeptide(L)'
;QVKTGEDRDTMQASLLGIEKKPLPHLLCTTNLMLHGFDVPAVRRDNYLNRPYTDWTGKDKVAVVLSNPPFGGVEEDGTETNFPQKFRTKETADLFLALIIRLLQEEGRAAVVLPDGTLFGEGVKTRLKEELLTKCNLHTIVRLPKGVFNPYTSINTNLLFFTKGQATKEIWYFAHPYPEGVKSYNKTKPIHISEFDLEKAWWTDRDNPKYAPYAWKVSAEEIAQRNYNLDVKNPHQEADSLPPPAELLTKHEATTAEIGQIQQRLLDVLTQALK
;
A
#
# COMPACT_ATOMS: atom_id res chain seq x y z
N GLN A 1 -11.50 24.43 6.56
CA GLN A 1 -10.70 25.57 7.05
C GLN A 1 -11.40 26.08 8.29
N VAL A 2 -10.68 26.24 9.42
CA VAL A 2 -11.26 26.72 10.68
C VAL A 2 -11.58 28.21 10.57
N LYS A 3 -12.84 28.57 10.72
CA LYS A 3 -13.33 29.96 10.64
C LYS A 3 -14.01 30.41 11.93
N THR A 4 -14.53 29.48 12.73
CA THR A 4 -15.26 29.74 13.97
C THR A 4 -14.63 29.03 15.17
N GLY A 5 -15.09 29.35 16.39
CA GLY A 5 -14.70 28.60 17.60
C GLY A 5 -15.16 27.14 17.56
N GLU A 6 -16.36 26.88 17.03
CA GLU A 6 -16.90 25.52 16.87
C GLU A 6 -16.10 24.69 15.86
N ASP A 7 -15.61 25.32 14.77
CA ASP A 7 -14.69 24.68 13.84
C ASP A 7 -13.38 24.29 14.53
N ARG A 8 -12.91 25.11 15.49
CA ARG A 8 -11.70 24.83 16.25
C ARG A 8 -11.92 23.65 17.18
N ASP A 9 -13.03 23.60 17.90
CA ASP A 9 -13.36 22.49 18.80
C ASP A 9 -13.51 21.17 18.03
N THR A 10 -14.19 21.22 16.88
CA THR A 10 -14.29 20.08 15.96
C THR A 10 -12.92 19.63 15.48
N MET A 11 -12.05 20.57 15.11
CA MET A 11 -10.67 20.27 14.73
C MET A 11 -9.93 19.56 15.86
N GLN A 12 -9.96 20.08 17.10
CA GLN A 12 -9.26 19.48 18.25
C GLN A 12 -9.66 18.02 18.48
N ALA A 13 -10.94 17.68 18.29
CA ALA A 13 -11.45 16.32 18.50
C ALA A 13 -11.31 15.39 17.28
N SER A 14 -10.88 15.90 16.12
CA SER A 14 -11.00 15.19 14.84
C SER A 14 -9.87 14.19 14.53
N LEU A 15 -8.72 14.30 15.21
CA LEU A 15 -7.53 13.48 14.91
C LEU A 15 -7.15 12.59 16.08
N LEU A 16 -6.96 11.31 15.78
CA LEU A 16 -6.48 10.30 16.70
C LEU A 16 -5.26 9.61 16.07
N GLY A 17 -4.25 9.29 16.86
CA GLY A 17 -3.09 8.57 16.35
C GLY A 17 -2.34 7.80 17.43
N ILE A 18 -1.68 6.72 17.02
CA ILE A 18 -0.70 6.01 17.82
C ILE A 18 0.55 5.81 16.98
N GLU A 19 1.71 6.18 17.53
CA GLU A 19 3.01 6.03 16.90
C GLU A 19 3.97 5.26 17.81
N LYS A 20 4.59 4.19 17.30
CA LYS A 20 5.45 3.29 18.08
C LYS A 20 6.78 3.93 18.44
N LYS A 21 7.41 4.63 17.50
CA LYS A 21 8.78 5.12 17.64
C LYS A 21 8.79 6.47 18.39
N PRO A 22 9.72 6.66 19.36
CA PRO A 22 9.73 7.84 20.22
C PRO A 22 9.97 9.15 19.46
N LEU A 23 10.92 9.16 18.51
CA LEU A 23 11.25 10.37 17.76
C LEU A 23 10.13 10.77 16.77
N PRO A 24 9.61 9.86 15.91
CA PRO A 24 8.43 10.17 15.08
C PRO A 24 7.20 10.60 15.88
N HIS A 25 6.95 10.00 17.05
CA HIS A 25 5.86 10.43 17.95
C HIS A 25 6.02 11.90 18.35
N LEU A 26 7.20 12.27 18.84
CA LEU A 26 7.50 13.65 19.25
C LEU A 26 7.36 14.65 18.09
N LEU A 27 7.85 14.30 16.90
CA LEU A 27 7.73 15.13 15.70
C LEU A 27 6.27 15.30 15.28
N CYS A 28 5.47 14.22 15.31
CA CYS A 28 4.05 14.26 14.99
C CYS A 28 3.27 15.16 15.96
N THR A 29 3.48 14.99 17.27
CA THR A 29 2.85 15.84 18.30
C THR A 29 3.22 17.31 18.11
N THR A 30 4.49 17.61 17.89
CA THR A 30 4.96 18.99 17.66
C THR A 30 4.35 19.57 16.38
N ASN A 31 4.28 18.79 15.31
CA ASN A 31 3.68 19.22 14.04
C ASN A 31 2.20 19.58 14.22
N LEU A 32 1.42 18.75 14.93
CA LEU A 32 0.02 19.06 15.22
C LEU A 32 -0.13 20.33 16.07
N MET A 33 0.74 20.53 17.07
CA MET A 33 0.73 21.77 17.86
C MET A 33 0.99 23.01 17.00
N LEU A 34 1.96 22.95 16.08
CA LEU A 34 2.24 24.04 15.14
C LEU A 34 1.06 24.31 14.18
N HIS A 35 0.23 23.29 13.91
CA HIS A 35 -1.01 23.41 13.15
C HIS A 35 -2.24 23.76 14.01
N GLY A 36 -2.04 24.16 15.27
CA GLY A 36 -3.08 24.71 16.13
C GLY A 36 -3.86 23.67 16.95
N PHE A 37 -3.36 22.44 17.08
CA PHE A 37 -3.89 21.47 18.02
C PHE A 37 -3.32 21.74 19.42
N ASP A 38 -4.17 22.13 20.37
CA ASP A 38 -3.75 22.50 21.72
C ASP A 38 -3.30 21.27 22.51
N VAL A 39 -4.04 20.16 22.35
CA VAL A 39 -3.73 18.87 22.98
C VAL A 39 -3.88 17.76 21.92
N PRO A 40 -2.84 17.52 21.09
CA PRO A 40 -2.91 16.49 20.05
C PRO A 40 -3.16 15.11 20.65
N ALA A 41 -4.21 14.42 20.22
CA ALA A 41 -4.56 13.07 20.68
C ALA A 41 -3.70 11.97 19.99
N VAL A 42 -2.39 12.16 19.98
CA VAL A 42 -1.40 11.20 19.46
C VAL A 42 -0.60 10.58 20.60
N ARG A 43 -0.70 9.27 20.76
CA ARG A 43 -0.04 8.52 21.83
C ARG A 43 1.18 7.76 21.33
N ARG A 44 2.17 7.58 22.22
CA ARG A 44 3.31 6.69 21.96
C ARG A 44 2.99 5.27 22.41
N ASP A 45 2.67 4.38 21.48
CA ASP A 45 2.24 3.00 21.77
C ASP A 45 2.34 2.12 20.50
N ASN A 46 2.05 0.82 20.60
CA ASN A 46 1.88 -0.06 19.44
C ASN A 46 0.40 -0.44 19.27
N TYR A 47 -0.20 -0.07 18.13
CA TYR A 47 -1.57 -0.46 17.77
C TYR A 47 -1.81 -1.97 17.87
N LEU A 48 -0.79 -2.78 17.59
CA LEU A 48 -0.89 -4.24 17.50
C LEU A 48 -0.70 -4.95 18.86
N ASN A 49 -0.30 -4.23 19.91
CA ASN A 49 -0.10 -4.80 21.25
C ASN A 49 -1.42 -4.98 22.04
N ARG A 50 -2.49 -4.27 21.67
CA ARG A 50 -3.80 -4.42 22.31
C ARG A 50 -4.54 -5.62 21.68
N PRO A 51 -5.10 -6.55 22.48
CA PRO A 51 -5.88 -7.66 21.95
C PRO A 51 -6.99 -7.20 21.00
N TYR A 52 -7.15 -7.90 19.88
CA TYR A 52 -8.09 -7.56 18.81
C TYR A 52 -9.53 -7.44 19.31
N THR A 53 -9.90 -8.28 20.29
CA THR A 53 -11.22 -8.29 20.93
C THR A 53 -11.49 -7.06 21.79
N ASP A 54 -10.44 -6.45 22.32
CA ASP A 54 -10.54 -5.34 23.26
C ASP A 54 -10.82 -4.02 22.54
N TRP A 55 -10.64 -3.95 21.23
CA TRP A 55 -11.11 -2.85 20.40
C TRP A 55 -12.64 -2.92 20.29
N THR A 56 -13.30 -1.96 20.94
CA THR A 56 -14.77 -1.93 21.14
C THR A 56 -15.42 -0.76 20.39
N GLY A 57 -16.74 -0.60 20.53
CA GLY A 57 -17.49 0.46 19.84
C GLY A 57 -16.95 1.88 20.08
N LYS A 58 -16.47 2.18 21.29
CA LYS A 58 -15.88 3.49 21.64
C LYS A 58 -14.57 3.80 20.91
N ASP A 59 -13.89 2.77 20.41
CA ASP A 59 -12.63 2.91 19.69
C ASP A 59 -12.86 3.06 18.18
N LYS A 60 -14.11 2.91 17.71
CA LYS A 60 -14.42 2.97 16.29
C LYS A 60 -14.38 4.40 15.77
N VAL A 61 -13.97 4.54 14.51
CA VAL A 61 -13.83 5.83 13.83
C VAL A 61 -14.54 5.86 12.48
N ALA A 62 -14.96 7.05 12.07
CA ALA A 62 -15.62 7.30 10.79
C ALA A 62 -14.66 7.20 9.59
N VAL A 63 -13.41 7.63 9.79
CA VAL A 63 -12.40 7.72 8.73
C VAL A 63 -11.09 7.17 9.24
N VAL A 64 -10.45 6.31 8.44
CA VAL A 64 -9.06 5.88 8.65
C VAL A 64 -8.23 6.27 7.44
N LEU A 65 -7.14 7.01 7.66
CA LEU A 65 -6.10 7.25 6.67
C LEU A 65 -4.82 6.64 7.22
N SER A 66 -4.21 5.72 6.48
CA SER A 66 -3.03 5.02 6.98
C SER A 66 -2.05 4.64 5.87
N ASN A 67 -0.77 4.73 6.20
CA ASN A 67 0.32 4.14 5.45
C ASN A 67 1.07 3.16 6.38
N PRO A 68 0.53 1.94 6.59
CA PRO A 68 1.18 0.95 7.44
C PRO A 68 2.59 0.59 6.93
N PRO A 69 3.50 0.13 7.80
CA PRO A 69 4.80 -0.37 7.36
C PRO A 69 4.67 -1.47 6.30
N PHE A 70 5.32 -1.30 5.14
CA PHE A 70 5.22 -2.24 4.00
C PHE A 70 5.95 -3.57 4.19
N GLY A 71 6.82 -3.64 5.20
CA GLY A 71 7.54 -4.83 5.60
C GLY A 71 7.90 -4.70 7.07
N GLY A 72 8.13 -5.84 7.70
CA GLY A 72 8.39 -5.89 9.14
C GLY A 72 7.67 -7.07 9.76
N VAL A 73 8.42 -7.81 10.56
CA VAL A 73 7.92 -8.90 11.38
C VAL A 73 7.67 -8.30 12.76
N GLU A 74 6.44 -8.36 13.24
CA GLU A 74 6.13 -7.96 14.62
C GLU A 74 6.83 -8.90 15.62
N GLU A 75 7.04 -8.40 16.83
CA GLU A 75 7.68 -9.15 17.92
C GLU A 75 6.89 -10.41 18.26
N ASP A 76 7.60 -11.48 18.63
CA ASP A 76 7.01 -12.76 18.99
C ASP A 76 5.91 -12.59 20.07
N GLY A 77 4.73 -13.14 19.79
CA GLY A 77 3.57 -13.05 20.68
C GLY A 77 2.57 -11.98 20.28
N THR A 78 2.95 -10.98 19.47
CA THR A 78 2.02 -9.94 18.98
C THR A 78 0.87 -10.55 18.17
N GLU A 79 1.15 -11.60 17.39
CA GLU A 79 0.14 -12.31 16.60
C GLU A 79 -0.93 -12.98 17.47
N THR A 80 -0.63 -13.28 18.75
CA THR A 80 -1.58 -13.93 19.65
C THR A 80 -2.74 -13.01 20.05
N ASN A 81 -2.54 -11.69 19.95
CA ASN A 81 -3.58 -10.68 20.10
C ASN A 81 -4.66 -10.78 19.02
N PHE A 82 -4.39 -11.45 17.91
CA PHE A 82 -5.31 -11.58 16.79
C PHE A 82 -6.03 -12.94 16.76
N PRO A 83 -7.26 -13.00 16.22
CA PRO A 83 -7.96 -14.26 16.00
C PRO A 83 -7.14 -15.21 15.14
N GLN A 84 -7.29 -16.53 15.33
CA GLN A 84 -6.49 -17.56 14.65
C GLN A 84 -6.40 -17.38 13.14
N LYS A 85 -7.50 -16.94 12.50
CA LYS A 85 -7.56 -16.70 11.04
C LYS A 85 -6.69 -15.54 10.54
N PHE A 86 -6.30 -14.62 11.42
CA PHE A 86 -5.47 -13.44 11.11
C PHE A 86 -4.08 -13.50 11.75
N ARG A 87 -3.70 -14.62 12.38
CA ARG A 87 -2.37 -14.74 13.00
C ARG A 87 -1.29 -14.82 11.94
N THR A 88 -0.52 -13.75 11.84
CA THR A 88 0.66 -13.61 10.99
C THR A 88 1.60 -12.64 11.69
N LYS A 89 2.89 -12.70 11.36
CA LYS A 89 3.86 -11.71 11.85
C LYS A 89 3.99 -10.51 10.91
N GLU A 90 3.34 -10.57 9.76
CA GLU A 90 3.38 -9.51 8.74
C GLU A 90 2.61 -8.27 9.21
N THR A 91 3.34 -7.20 9.47
CA THR A 91 2.80 -5.96 10.06
C THR A 91 1.64 -5.39 9.24
N ALA A 92 1.79 -5.30 7.91
CA ALA A 92 0.77 -4.75 7.01
C ALA A 92 -0.56 -5.51 7.08
N ASP A 93 -0.51 -6.83 7.20
CA ASP A 93 -1.70 -7.69 7.30
C ASP A 93 -2.44 -7.45 8.62
N LEU A 94 -1.70 -7.38 9.73
CA LEU A 94 -2.27 -7.11 11.06
C LEU A 94 -2.92 -5.71 11.11
N PHE A 95 -2.30 -4.70 10.50
CA PHE A 95 -2.88 -3.37 10.37
C PHE A 95 -4.17 -3.40 9.53
N LEU A 96 -4.20 -4.08 8.39
CA LEU A 96 -5.43 -4.16 7.59
C LEU A 96 -6.57 -4.84 8.37
N ALA A 97 -6.29 -5.92 9.11
CA ALA A 97 -7.28 -6.55 10.00
C ALA A 97 -7.80 -5.58 11.06
N LEU A 98 -6.90 -4.82 11.69
CA LEU A 98 -7.25 -3.84 12.70
C LEU A 98 -8.05 -2.65 12.12
N ILE A 99 -7.70 -2.16 10.94
CA ILE A 99 -8.43 -1.08 10.27
C ILE A 99 -9.88 -1.48 10.01
N ILE A 100 -10.10 -2.70 9.48
CA ILE A 100 -11.46 -3.23 9.31
C ILE A 100 -12.21 -3.29 10.65
N ARG A 101 -11.53 -3.62 11.75
CA ARG A 101 -12.13 -3.62 13.10
C ARG A 101 -12.51 -2.23 13.59
N LEU A 102 -11.61 -1.26 13.42
CA LEU A 102 -11.72 0.13 13.90
C LEU A 102 -12.74 0.96 13.12
N LEU A 103 -13.06 0.60 11.89
CA LEU A 103 -14.12 1.32 11.18
C LEU A 103 -15.49 1.11 11.84
N GLN A 104 -16.25 2.19 11.96
CA GLN A 104 -17.70 2.10 12.20
C GLN A 104 -18.44 1.67 10.94
N GLU A 105 -19.71 1.29 11.09
CA GLU A 105 -20.57 1.05 9.93
C GLU A 105 -20.69 2.34 9.10
N GLU A 106 -20.66 2.22 7.77
CA GLU A 106 -20.55 3.35 6.81
C GLU A 106 -19.25 4.17 6.95
N GLY A 107 -18.33 3.78 7.84
CA GLY A 107 -17.00 4.36 7.94
C GLY A 107 -16.13 3.97 6.75
N ARG A 108 -15.22 4.86 6.35
CA ARG A 108 -14.37 4.70 5.15
C ARG A 108 -12.89 4.73 5.48
N ALA A 109 -12.09 3.97 4.74
CA ALA A 109 -10.65 3.97 4.84
C ALA A 109 -9.97 4.23 3.50
N ALA A 110 -8.81 4.88 3.56
CA ALA A 110 -7.81 4.89 2.50
C ALA A 110 -6.48 4.37 3.08
N VAL A 111 -5.98 3.27 2.54
CA VAL A 111 -4.80 2.58 3.06
C VAL A 111 -3.79 2.33 1.95
N VAL A 112 -2.52 2.68 2.20
CA VAL A 112 -1.42 2.34 1.30
C VAL A 112 -0.91 0.95 1.62
N LEU A 113 -0.86 0.04 0.65
CA LEU A 113 -0.37 -1.32 0.84
C LEU A 113 0.56 -1.75 -0.31
N PRO A 114 1.59 -2.57 -0.03
CA PRO A 114 2.49 -3.09 -1.06
C PRO A 114 1.80 -4.16 -1.91
N ASP A 115 2.31 -4.40 -3.13
CA ASP A 115 1.81 -5.46 -4.04
C ASP A 115 1.70 -6.83 -3.33
N GLY A 116 2.62 -7.15 -2.42
CA GLY A 116 2.62 -8.39 -1.65
C GLY A 116 1.34 -8.65 -0.83
N THR A 117 0.64 -7.60 -0.41
CA THR A 117 -0.66 -7.74 0.26
C THR A 117 -1.77 -8.13 -0.72
N LEU A 118 -1.68 -7.71 -1.99
CA LEU A 118 -2.70 -8.00 -3.00
C LEU A 118 -2.62 -9.44 -3.50
N PHE A 119 -1.42 -9.94 -3.84
CA PHE A 119 -1.26 -11.28 -4.41
C PHE A 119 -0.96 -12.38 -3.39
N GLY A 120 -0.56 -12.03 -2.16
CA GLY A 120 -0.16 -13.04 -1.18
C GLY A 120 -1.30 -13.98 -0.76
N GLU A 121 -0.91 -15.18 -0.31
CA GLU A 121 -1.82 -16.29 -0.02
C GLU A 121 -1.92 -16.63 1.48
N GLY A 122 -2.74 -17.62 1.83
CA GLY A 122 -2.88 -18.13 3.19
C GLY A 122 -3.67 -17.18 4.10
N VAL A 123 -3.00 -16.60 5.10
CA VAL A 123 -3.61 -15.59 6.00
C VAL A 123 -4.08 -14.37 5.21
N LYS A 124 -3.30 -13.95 4.19
CA LYS A 124 -3.64 -12.83 3.31
C LYS A 124 -4.92 -13.10 2.51
N THR A 125 -5.11 -14.33 2.02
CA THR A 125 -6.36 -14.72 1.34
C THR A 125 -7.56 -14.53 2.25
N ARG A 126 -7.50 -15.05 3.48
CA ARG A 126 -8.59 -14.91 4.48
C ARG A 126 -8.85 -13.45 4.85
N LEU A 127 -7.81 -12.63 4.89
CA LEU A 127 -7.94 -11.21 5.18
C LEU A 127 -8.61 -10.44 4.03
N LYS A 128 -8.24 -10.75 2.78
CA LYS A 128 -8.88 -10.19 1.58
C LYS A 128 -10.34 -10.63 1.48
N GLU A 129 -10.63 -11.89 1.78
CA GLU A 129 -12.00 -12.40 1.89
C GLU A 129 -12.81 -11.64 2.96
N GLU A 130 -12.25 -11.43 4.15
CA GLU A 130 -12.91 -10.64 5.21
C GLU A 130 -13.16 -9.20 4.75
N LEU A 131 -12.17 -8.57 4.10
CA LEU A 131 -12.27 -7.22 3.57
C LEU A 131 -13.42 -7.13 2.56
N LEU A 132 -13.47 -8.03 1.58
CA LEU A 132 -14.48 -8.04 0.52
C LEU A 132 -15.87 -8.38 1.06
N THR A 133 -15.96 -9.18 2.12
CA THR A 133 -17.24 -9.58 2.73
C THR A 133 -17.82 -8.49 3.63
N LYS A 134 -16.97 -7.82 4.42
CA LYS A 134 -17.41 -6.84 5.44
C LYS A 134 -17.35 -5.39 4.98
N CYS A 135 -16.56 -5.12 3.94
CA CYS A 135 -16.38 -3.80 3.39
C CYS A 135 -16.59 -3.83 1.87
N ASN A 136 -17.02 -2.69 1.36
CA ASN A 136 -17.10 -2.39 -0.05
C ASN A 136 -15.77 -1.78 -0.46
N LEU A 137 -14.84 -2.63 -0.88
CA LEU A 137 -13.59 -2.24 -1.54
C LEU A 137 -13.91 -1.76 -2.94
N HIS A 138 -14.36 -0.52 -3.03
CA HIS A 138 -14.85 0.04 -4.28
C HIS A 138 -13.72 0.48 -5.21
N THR A 139 -12.50 0.73 -4.72
CA THR A 139 -11.42 1.28 -5.56
C THR A 139 -10.02 0.89 -5.11
N ILE A 140 -9.18 0.52 -6.07
CA ILE A 140 -7.73 0.31 -5.91
C ILE A 140 -6.99 1.19 -6.93
N VAL A 141 -6.18 2.12 -6.47
CA VAL A 141 -5.27 2.90 -7.32
C VAL A 141 -3.87 2.29 -7.24
N ARG A 142 -3.34 1.85 -8.38
CA ARG A 142 -2.00 1.28 -8.50
C ARG A 142 -1.02 2.40 -8.77
N LEU A 143 -0.06 2.57 -7.86
CA LEU A 143 0.98 3.59 -8.00
C LEU A 143 2.18 3.04 -8.80
N PRO A 144 2.90 3.90 -9.53
CA PRO A 144 4.06 3.45 -10.30
C PRO A 144 5.25 3.13 -9.41
N LYS A 145 6.27 2.52 -10.02
CA LYS A 145 7.53 2.20 -9.34
C LYS A 145 8.23 3.48 -8.86
N GLY A 146 8.85 3.36 -7.70
CA GLY A 146 9.75 4.37 -7.16
C GLY A 146 9.10 5.52 -6.41
N VAL A 147 7.77 5.52 -6.23
CA VAL A 147 7.07 6.54 -5.42
C VAL A 147 7.67 6.67 -4.02
N PHE A 148 8.13 5.56 -3.44
CA PHE A 148 8.75 5.52 -2.11
C PHE A 148 10.28 5.45 -2.14
N ASN A 149 10.93 5.71 -3.28
CA ASN A 149 12.39 5.77 -3.35
C ASN A 149 12.94 6.96 -2.53
N PRO A 150 14.08 6.80 -1.84
CA PRO A 150 15.00 5.66 -1.87
C PRO A 150 14.70 4.59 -0.79
N TYR A 151 13.60 4.71 -0.06
CA TYR A 151 13.28 3.82 1.06
C TYR A 151 12.83 2.44 0.61
N THR A 152 12.09 2.36 -0.50
CA THR A 152 11.73 1.09 -1.12
C THR A 152 11.40 1.26 -2.60
N SER A 153 11.73 0.24 -3.39
CA SER A 153 11.35 0.09 -4.79
C SER A 153 10.08 -0.72 -5.00
N ILE A 154 9.45 -1.17 -3.90
CA ILE A 154 8.21 -1.97 -3.93
C ILE A 154 7.07 -1.14 -4.53
N ASN A 155 6.31 -1.77 -5.42
CA ASN A 155 5.06 -1.23 -5.93
C ASN A 155 4.02 -1.13 -4.81
N THR A 156 3.29 -0.03 -4.79
CA THR A 156 2.31 0.27 -3.75
C THR A 156 0.97 0.62 -4.37
N ASN A 157 -0.09 0.43 -3.59
CA ASN A 157 -1.46 0.56 -4.03
C ASN A 157 -2.24 1.31 -2.95
N LEU A 158 -3.17 2.16 -3.37
CA LEU A 158 -4.12 2.84 -2.49
C LEU A 158 -5.44 2.08 -2.54
N LEU A 159 -5.84 1.50 -1.41
CA LEU A 159 -7.12 0.82 -1.28
C LEU A 159 -8.11 1.77 -0.63
N PHE A 160 -9.27 1.94 -1.26
CA PHE A 160 -10.38 2.72 -0.74
C PHE A 160 -11.58 1.81 -0.51
N PHE A 161 -12.05 1.77 0.74
CA PHE A 161 -13.17 0.90 1.11
C PHE A 161 -14.06 1.51 2.20
N THR A 162 -15.32 1.13 2.18
CA THR A 162 -16.34 1.52 3.17
C THR A 162 -16.87 0.29 3.89
N LYS A 163 -17.01 0.34 5.20
CA LYS A 163 -17.50 -0.79 5.99
C LYS A 163 -19.03 -0.85 6.01
N GLY A 164 -19.56 -2.07 6.05
CA GLY A 164 -20.99 -2.34 6.26
C GLY A 164 -21.69 -2.98 5.07
N GLN A 165 -21.09 -2.90 3.88
CA GLN A 165 -21.59 -3.54 2.67
C GLN A 165 -20.53 -4.44 2.08
N ALA A 166 -20.91 -5.60 1.53
CA ALA A 166 -19.99 -6.44 0.79
C ALA A 166 -19.59 -5.79 -0.55
N THR A 167 -18.36 -6.07 -0.98
CA THR A 167 -17.86 -5.66 -2.30
C THR A 167 -18.60 -6.40 -3.40
N LYS A 168 -19.00 -5.68 -4.44
CA LYS A 168 -19.62 -6.24 -5.65
C LYS A 168 -18.71 -6.12 -6.86
N GLU A 169 -18.16 -4.93 -7.06
CA GLU A 169 -17.19 -4.62 -8.10
C GLU A 169 -16.12 -3.69 -7.53
N ILE A 170 -14.91 -3.83 -8.07
CA ILE A 170 -13.75 -3.04 -7.72
C ILE A 170 -13.32 -2.27 -8.96
N TRP A 171 -13.23 -0.95 -8.83
CA TRP A 171 -12.52 -0.15 -9.80
C TRP A 171 -11.02 -0.22 -9.56
N TYR A 172 -10.26 -0.56 -10.60
CA TYR A 172 -8.83 -0.37 -10.61
C TYR A 172 -8.49 0.89 -11.41
N PHE A 173 -7.45 1.59 -10.99
CA PHE A 173 -6.86 2.71 -11.72
C PHE A 173 -5.34 2.56 -11.72
N ALA A 174 -4.72 2.52 -12.89
CA ALA A 174 -3.26 2.54 -13.03
C ALA A 174 -2.79 3.99 -13.22
N HIS A 175 -2.14 4.56 -12.19
CA HIS A 175 -1.59 5.90 -12.26
C HIS A 175 -0.49 5.94 -13.34
N PRO A 176 -0.59 6.81 -14.37
CA PRO A 176 0.45 6.92 -15.38
C PRO A 176 1.64 7.72 -14.87
N TYR A 177 2.82 7.50 -15.46
CA TYR A 177 3.91 8.44 -15.28
C TYR A 177 3.64 9.72 -16.08
N PRO A 178 4.18 10.88 -15.65
CA PRO A 178 4.31 12.05 -16.49
C PRO A 178 5.12 11.75 -17.76
N GLU A 179 4.88 12.52 -18.81
CA GLU A 179 5.60 12.38 -20.07
C GLU A 179 7.12 12.48 -19.85
N GLY A 180 7.86 11.52 -20.42
CA GLY A 180 9.32 11.43 -20.28
C GLY A 180 9.83 10.87 -18.94
N VAL A 181 8.95 10.54 -17.99
CA VAL A 181 9.32 9.92 -16.71
C VAL A 181 9.10 8.40 -16.81
N LYS A 182 10.10 7.63 -16.38
CA LYS A 182 10.04 6.15 -16.35
C LYS A 182 10.07 5.56 -14.94
N SER A 183 10.43 6.37 -13.95
CA SER A 183 10.53 5.96 -12.53
C SER A 183 10.66 7.20 -11.65
N TYR A 184 10.01 7.20 -10.49
CA TYR A 184 10.21 8.22 -9.46
C TYR A 184 11.46 7.94 -8.62
N ASN A 185 12.04 9.00 -8.08
CA ASN A 185 13.19 8.92 -7.18
C ASN A 185 13.27 10.17 -6.29
N LYS A 186 14.27 10.22 -5.40
CA LYS A 186 14.48 11.33 -4.46
C LYS A 186 14.54 12.71 -5.13
N THR A 187 15.08 12.80 -6.35
CA THR A 187 15.22 14.07 -7.10
C THR A 187 13.99 14.41 -7.94
N LYS A 188 13.18 13.40 -8.28
CA LYS A 188 11.94 13.52 -9.05
C LYS A 188 10.83 12.73 -8.34
N PRO A 189 10.32 13.25 -7.20
CA PRO A 189 9.25 12.59 -6.46
C PRO A 189 7.91 12.78 -7.17
N ILE A 190 6.93 11.95 -6.82
CA ILE A 190 5.55 12.13 -7.24
C ILE A 190 4.97 13.43 -6.65
N HIS A 191 4.18 14.15 -7.45
CA HIS A 191 3.53 15.39 -7.05
C HIS A 191 2.01 15.26 -6.98
N ILE A 192 1.36 16.02 -6.09
CA ILE A 192 -0.10 15.94 -5.88
C ILE A 192 -0.92 16.35 -7.11
N SER A 193 -0.35 17.16 -8.01
CA SER A 193 -0.98 17.54 -9.28
C SER A 193 -1.05 16.38 -10.26
N GLU A 194 -0.19 15.37 -10.14
CA GLU A 194 -0.23 14.18 -10.99
C GLU A 194 -1.51 13.37 -10.76
N PHE A 195 -2.15 13.54 -9.59
CA PHE A 195 -3.43 12.90 -9.26
C PHE A 195 -4.67 13.62 -9.79
N ASP A 196 -4.52 14.68 -10.60
CA ASP A 196 -5.68 15.41 -11.13
C ASP A 196 -6.49 14.56 -12.12
N LEU A 197 -5.84 13.61 -12.79
CA LEU A 197 -6.50 12.62 -13.63
C LEU A 197 -7.43 11.71 -12.81
N GLU A 198 -6.95 11.15 -11.69
CA GLU A 198 -7.73 10.33 -10.78
C GLU A 198 -8.85 11.11 -10.13
N LYS A 199 -8.61 12.36 -9.73
CA LYS A 199 -9.65 13.23 -9.13
C LYS A 199 -10.77 13.49 -10.13
N ALA A 200 -10.44 13.76 -11.39
CA ALA A 200 -11.42 13.97 -12.45
C ALA A 200 -12.16 12.66 -12.80
N TRP A 201 -11.46 11.52 -12.77
CA TRP A 201 -12.08 10.20 -12.96
C TRP A 201 -13.01 9.82 -11.81
N TRP A 202 -12.67 10.17 -10.58
CA TRP A 202 -13.43 9.80 -9.39
C TRP A 202 -14.90 10.23 -9.45
N THR A 203 -15.17 11.35 -10.12
CA THR A 203 -16.51 11.94 -10.31
C THR A 203 -17.20 11.52 -11.61
N ASP A 204 -16.50 10.84 -12.53
CA ASP A 204 -16.97 10.53 -13.88
C ASP A 204 -16.42 9.17 -14.35
N ARG A 205 -16.66 8.14 -13.53
CA ARG A 205 -15.93 6.86 -13.60
C ARG A 205 -16.15 6.05 -14.87
N ASP A 206 -17.36 6.12 -15.44
CA ASP A 206 -17.74 5.37 -16.64
C ASP A 206 -17.40 6.11 -17.94
N ASN A 207 -16.73 7.27 -17.88
CA ASN A 207 -16.34 8.00 -19.08
C ASN A 207 -15.26 7.23 -19.88
N PRO A 208 -15.50 6.93 -21.17
CA PRO A 208 -14.57 6.17 -22.01
C PRO A 208 -13.15 6.75 -22.09
N LYS A 209 -12.97 8.06 -21.85
CA LYS A 209 -11.65 8.70 -21.87
C LYS A 209 -10.69 8.13 -20.82
N TYR A 210 -11.20 7.51 -19.76
CA TYR A 210 -10.38 6.90 -18.70
C TYR A 210 -10.14 5.41 -18.90
N ALA A 211 -10.76 4.76 -19.90
CA ALA A 211 -10.58 3.34 -20.18
C ALA A 211 -9.11 2.89 -20.31
N PRO A 212 -8.16 3.70 -20.85
CA PRO A 212 -6.75 3.31 -20.87
C PRO A 212 -6.12 3.11 -19.49
N TYR A 213 -6.68 3.74 -18.45
CA TYR A 213 -6.12 3.76 -17.09
C TYR A 213 -6.98 3.00 -16.08
N ALA A 214 -8.29 2.90 -16.32
CA ALA A 214 -9.26 2.40 -15.36
C ALA A 214 -10.07 1.22 -15.92
N TRP A 215 -10.26 0.19 -15.10
CA TRP A 215 -11.07 -0.98 -15.44
C TRP A 215 -11.80 -1.52 -14.21
N LYS A 216 -12.86 -2.31 -14.44
CA LYS A 216 -13.66 -2.96 -13.39
C LYS A 216 -13.38 -4.44 -13.32
N VAL A 217 -13.46 -4.98 -12.10
CA VAL A 217 -13.37 -6.41 -11.82
C VAL A 217 -14.43 -6.77 -10.80
N SER A 218 -15.20 -7.82 -11.05
CA SER A 218 -16.25 -8.24 -10.11
C SER A 218 -15.67 -9.01 -8.91
N ALA A 219 -16.37 -8.97 -7.78
CA ALA A 219 -15.99 -9.72 -6.59
C ALA A 219 -15.99 -11.24 -6.85
N GLU A 220 -16.85 -11.73 -7.74
CA GLU A 220 -16.89 -13.14 -8.16
C GLU A 220 -15.62 -13.53 -8.92
N GLU A 221 -15.14 -12.68 -9.84
CA GLU A 221 -13.86 -12.93 -10.54
C GLU A 221 -12.71 -12.97 -9.53
N ILE A 222 -12.68 -12.02 -8.59
CA ILE A 222 -11.66 -12.00 -7.53
C ILE A 222 -11.73 -13.27 -6.66
N ALA A 223 -12.92 -13.76 -6.32
CA ALA A 223 -13.09 -15.01 -5.57
C ALA A 223 -12.59 -16.23 -6.35
N GLN A 224 -12.89 -16.32 -7.66
CA GLN A 224 -12.37 -17.37 -8.54
C GLN A 224 -10.83 -17.33 -8.64
N ARG A 225 -10.23 -16.15 -8.49
CA ARG A 225 -8.78 -15.94 -8.45
C ARG A 225 -8.18 -16.13 -7.06
N ASN A 226 -8.83 -16.90 -6.17
CA ASN A 226 -8.38 -17.13 -4.80
C ASN A 226 -8.15 -15.82 -4.00
N TYR A 227 -9.04 -14.85 -4.21
CA TYR A 227 -8.96 -13.50 -3.65
C TYR A 227 -7.65 -12.78 -4.01
N ASN A 228 -7.04 -13.05 -5.17
CA ASN A 228 -5.89 -12.29 -5.65
C ASN A 228 -6.34 -10.94 -6.23
N LEU A 229 -5.94 -9.85 -5.57
CA LEU A 229 -6.26 -8.48 -5.97
C LEU A 229 -5.21 -7.87 -6.93
N ASP A 230 -4.14 -8.58 -7.29
CA ASP A 230 -3.16 -8.13 -8.28
C ASP A 230 -3.71 -8.32 -9.71
N VAL A 231 -4.69 -7.50 -10.07
CA VAL A 231 -5.22 -7.44 -11.44
C VAL A 231 -4.41 -6.42 -12.23
N LYS A 232 -3.89 -6.84 -13.39
CA LYS A 232 -3.13 -5.96 -14.30
C LYS A 232 -4.10 -5.19 -15.21
N ASN A 233 -3.65 -4.02 -15.67
CA ASN A 233 -4.40 -3.21 -16.62
C ASN A 233 -4.52 -3.97 -17.97
N PRO A 234 -5.72 -4.29 -18.46
CA PRO A 234 -5.89 -5.01 -19.72
C PRO A 234 -5.50 -4.17 -20.96
N HIS A 235 -5.41 -2.85 -20.82
CA HIS A 235 -5.04 -1.92 -21.89
C HIS A 235 -3.56 -1.57 -21.91
N GLN A 236 -2.80 -2.00 -20.91
CA GLN A 236 -1.36 -1.82 -20.92
C GLN A 236 -0.76 -2.85 -21.89
N GLU A 237 -0.04 -2.36 -22.90
CA GLU A 237 0.81 -3.23 -23.71
C GLU A 237 1.69 -4.01 -22.73
N ALA A 238 1.58 -5.35 -22.75
CA ALA A 238 2.45 -6.17 -21.95
C ALA A 238 3.88 -5.73 -22.25
N ASP A 239 4.69 -5.45 -21.22
CA ASP A 239 6.14 -5.32 -21.39
C ASP A 239 6.55 -6.58 -22.16
N SER A 240 6.77 -6.45 -23.47
CA SER A 240 7.01 -7.61 -24.30
C SER A 240 8.35 -8.13 -23.82
N LEU A 241 8.34 -9.25 -23.09
CA LEU A 241 9.58 -9.94 -22.83
C LEU A 241 10.20 -10.20 -24.21
N PRO A 242 11.48 -9.85 -24.40
CA PRO A 242 12.16 -10.17 -25.64
C PRO A 242 11.91 -11.63 -25.99
N PRO A 243 11.77 -11.98 -27.27
CA PRO A 243 11.58 -13.37 -27.68
C PRO A 243 12.63 -14.27 -27.01
N PRO A 244 12.29 -15.53 -26.65
CA PRO A 244 13.24 -16.43 -25.99
C PRO A 244 14.61 -16.52 -26.67
N ALA A 245 14.65 -16.39 -28.00
CA ALA A 245 15.89 -16.33 -28.78
C ALA A 245 16.79 -15.14 -28.38
N GLU A 246 16.22 -13.94 -28.21
CA GLU A 246 16.98 -12.74 -27.81
C GLU A 246 17.47 -12.86 -26.36
N LEU A 247 16.65 -13.45 -25.48
CA LEU A 247 17.06 -13.75 -24.10
C LEU A 247 18.21 -14.76 -24.05
N LEU A 248 18.19 -15.79 -24.90
CA LEU A 248 19.27 -16.76 -25.05
C LEU A 248 20.56 -16.10 -25.53
N THR A 249 20.48 -15.26 -26.57
CA THR A 249 21.65 -14.52 -27.07
C THR A 249 22.26 -13.64 -25.97
N LYS A 250 21.42 -12.97 -25.18
CA LYS A 250 21.87 -12.14 -24.07
C LYS A 250 22.50 -12.96 -22.95
N HIS A 251 21.94 -14.14 -22.65
CA HIS A 251 22.49 -15.08 -21.67
C HIS A 251 23.87 -15.60 -22.10
N GLU A 252 24.02 -16.01 -23.37
CA GLU A 252 25.29 -16.46 -23.94
C GLU A 252 26.36 -15.36 -23.91
N ALA A 253 26.00 -14.14 -24.32
CA ALA A 253 26.88 -12.98 -24.27
C ALA A 253 27.37 -12.70 -22.83
N THR A 254 26.44 -12.71 -21.86
CA THR A 254 26.78 -12.49 -20.45
C THR A 254 27.68 -13.61 -19.91
N THR A 255 27.43 -14.86 -20.30
CA THR A 255 28.26 -16.01 -19.90
C THR A 255 29.68 -15.89 -20.46
N ALA A 256 29.83 -15.42 -21.70
CA ALA A 256 31.12 -15.17 -22.31
C ALA A 256 31.89 -14.04 -21.59
N GLU A 257 31.22 -12.95 -21.22
CA GLU A 257 31.81 -11.88 -20.41
C GLU A 257 32.27 -12.38 -19.03
N ILE A 258 31.46 -13.19 -18.35
CA ILE A 258 31.83 -13.82 -17.08
C ILE A 258 33.11 -14.66 -17.25
N GLY A 259 33.19 -15.46 -18.31
CA GLY A 259 34.39 -16.25 -18.63
C GLY A 259 35.63 -15.39 -18.84
N GLN A 260 35.52 -14.28 -19.58
CA GLN A 260 36.63 -13.35 -19.78
C GLN A 260 37.08 -12.68 -18.48
N ILE A 261 36.13 -12.27 -17.62
CA ILE A 261 36.43 -11.67 -16.32
C ILE A 261 37.13 -12.68 -15.41
N GLN A 262 36.67 -13.93 -15.36
CA GLN A 262 37.31 -15.00 -14.60
C GLN A 262 38.74 -15.24 -15.08
N GLN A 263 38.97 -15.28 -16.40
CA GLN A 263 40.31 -15.46 -16.95
C GLN A 263 41.24 -14.30 -16.56
N ARG A 264 40.78 -13.06 -16.68
CA ARG A 264 41.56 -11.88 -16.24
C ARG A 264 41.86 -11.92 -14.74
N LEU A 265 40.91 -12.36 -13.92
CA LEU A 265 41.13 -12.54 -12.48
C LEU A 265 42.23 -13.57 -12.23
N LEU A 266 42.19 -14.69 -12.95
CA LEU A 266 43.17 -15.78 -12.82
C LEU A 266 44.57 -15.32 -13.24
N ASP A 267 44.67 -14.54 -14.32
CA ASP A 267 45.94 -13.98 -14.80
C ASP A 267 46.55 -13.02 -13.77
N VAL A 268 45.74 -12.14 -13.17
CA VAL A 268 46.17 -11.20 -12.12
C VAL A 268 46.63 -11.95 -10.87
N LEU A 269 45.86 -12.95 -10.41
CA LEU A 269 46.23 -13.76 -9.24
C LEU A 269 47.52 -14.57 -9.50
N THR A 270 47.69 -15.10 -10.71
CA THR A 270 48.89 -15.85 -11.09
C THR A 270 50.12 -14.95 -11.17
N GLN A 271 49.96 -13.70 -11.62
CA GLN A 271 51.02 -12.69 -11.58
C GLN A 271 51.39 -12.28 -10.14
N ALA A 272 50.41 -12.16 -9.25
CA ALA A 272 50.64 -11.80 -7.84
C ALA A 272 51.30 -12.92 -7.02
N LEU A 273 51.22 -14.18 -7.48
CA LEU A 273 51.87 -15.34 -6.88
C LEU A 273 53.30 -15.58 -7.38
N LYS A 274 53.78 -14.80 -8.35
CA LYS A 274 55.18 -14.78 -8.81
C LYS A 274 55.97 -13.68 -8.11
#